data_AF-A0A935FGP8-F1
#
_entry.id   AF-A0A935FGP8-F1
#
_cell.length_a   1.000
_cell.length_b   1.000
_cell.length_c   1.000
_cell.angle_alpha   90.00
_cell.angle_beta   90.00
_cell.angle_gamma   90.00
#
_symmetry.space_group_name_H-M   'P 1'
#
loop_
_entity.id
_entity.type
_entity.pdbx_description
1 polymer ?
#
loop_
_entity_poly.entity_id
_entity_poly.type
_entity_poly.pdbx_seq_one_letter_code
_entity_poly.pdbx_strand_id
1 'polypeptide(L)'
;MDLWEQTLQALEKLIKPHNFEMWLRPIVCDSVAEGTIHLRAPNRYIKEWFEDNYLPIVRQELSTRFASHHDIKLACDDSAHVVVPATPRPAASVGAAPAPSLAHAVAPFATAADNDLNARYDFDSFVVGPSNQLAYAAARAVAELPAAKYNPLFIYGGVGLGKTYLLCAIGNAVLARQPAARVAYLSSERFMNDYINHLRSNRMEDFRSRYRDRCDVLLMDDIQFIAGKDRTQDEFFHTFNALYDLNRQIVVTSDKYPHEIPDLEERLRTRFQWGLIADIQQPELETRVAILKKMADSEQIVLSDEVALYLAQHIKSNVRELEGSLIRLAAVASLQQIEISIPFAEQTLRQLLGARATTLTVETIQREVATYFSLKLVDLKSPRRHRAIAWPRQVAMYLARKLTGCSYPELGQRFGGKDHSTVIAACRKVTQLVDNDLSVRTTIEALERQLGLH
;
A
#
# COMPACT_ATOMS: atom_id res chain seq x y z
N MET A 1 31.64 23.75 16.69
CA MET A 1 30.28 24.08 16.20
C MET A 1 29.93 23.00 15.20
N ASP A 2 28.89 22.24 15.49
CA ASP A 2 28.65 20.95 14.85
C ASP A 2 28.31 21.09 13.37
N LEU A 3 29.18 20.52 12.54
CA LEU A 3 29.03 20.37 11.08
C LEU A 3 27.65 19.80 10.71
N TRP A 4 27.14 18.91 11.57
CA TRP A 4 25.83 18.28 11.43
C TRP A 4 24.66 19.24 11.69
N GLU A 5 24.71 20.06 12.73
CA GLU A 5 23.64 21.04 13.02
C GLU A 5 23.50 22.08 11.89
N GLN A 6 24.62 22.50 11.29
CA GLN A 6 24.61 23.43 10.15
C GLN A 6 24.04 22.79 8.87
N THR A 7 24.22 21.47 8.72
CA THR A 7 23.66 20.69 7.62
C THR A 7 22.16 20.48 7.83
N LEU A 8 21.73 20.20 9.06
CA LEU A 8 20.32 20.10 9.45
C LEU A 8 19.56 21.41 9.21
N GLN A 9 20.11 22.56 9.60
CA GLN A 9 19.48 23.88 9.36
C GLN A 9 19.32 24.22 7.87
N ALA A 10 20.17 23.69 7.00
CA ALA A 10 20.04 23.86 5.55
C ALA A 10 18.97 22.94 4.97
N LEU A 11 18.96 21.69 5.41
CA LEU A 11 17.99 20.68 4.99
C LEU A 11 16.57 21.00 5.48
N GLU A 12 16.41 21.70 6.60
CA GLU A 12 15.12 22.20 7.11
C GLU A 12 14.43 23.16 6.12
N LYS A 13 15.20 23.88 5.28
CA LYS A 13 14.66 24.80 4.26
C LYS A 13 14.33 24.12 2.94
N LEU A 14 14.94 22.97 2.67
CA LEU A 14 14.80 22.21 1.42
C LEU A 14 13.76 21.09 1.54
N ILE A 15 13.51 20.60 2.75
CA ILE A 15 12.63 19.47 3.04
C ILE A 15 11.37 19.99 3.75
N LYS A 16 10.20 19.43 3.42
CA LYS A 16 8.94 19.78 4.10
C LYS A 16 9.08 19.57 5.62
N PRO A 17 8.58 20.50 6.47
CA PRO A 17 8.81 20.48 7.92
C PRO A 17 8.48 19.15 8.59
N HIS A 18 7.38 18.50 8.15
CA HIS A 18 6.94 17.21 8.68
C HIS A 18 7.93 16.06 8.41
N ASN A 19 8.55 16.05 7.22
CA ASN A 19 9.54 15.02 6.87
C ASN A 19 10.88 15.28 7.56
N PHE A 20 11.22 16.55 7.78
CA PHE A 20 12.43 16.93 8.50
C PHE A 20 12.37 16.51 9.98
N GLU A 21 11.25 16.80 10.66
CA GLU A 21 11.06 16.38 12.05
C GLU A 21 11.02 14.86 12.24
N MET A 22 10.51 14.13 11.26
CA MET A 22 10.34 12.68 11.35
C MET A 22 11.61 11.89 11.01
N TRP A 23 12.39 12.34 10.03
CA TRP A 23 13.47 11.52 9.44
C TRP A 23 14.88 12.07 9.66
N LEU A 24 15.04 13.39 9.83
CA LEU A 24 16.35 14.02 9.95
C LEU A 24 16.65 14.46 11.39
N ARG A 25 15.66 15.03 12.08
CA ARG A 25 15.79 15.47 13.48
C ARG A 25 16.19 14.37 14.47
N PRO A 26 15.74 13.11 14.34
CA PRO A 26 16.13 12.05 15.27
C PRO A 26 17.58 11.56 15.13
N ILE A 27 18.30 11.99 14.07
CA ILE A 27 19.66 11.53 13.79
C ILE A 27 20.67 12.45 14.49
N VAL A 28 21.49 11.86 15.36
CA VAL A 28 22.48 12.58 16.16
C VAL A 28 23.88 12.32 15.60
N CYS A 29 24.73 13.34 15.56
CA CYS A 29 26.14 13.18 15.19
C CYS A 29 26.94 12.70 16.41
N ASP A 30 27.66 11.59 16.27
CA ASP A 30 28.44 10.98 17.36
C ASP A 30 29.89 11.45 17.34
N SER A 31 30.52 11.47 16.16
CA SER A 31 31.87 11.98 15.98
C SER A 31 32.18 12.32 14.52
N VAL A 32 33.12 13.25 14.32
CA VAL A 32 33.69 13.57 13.01
C VAL A 32 35.18 13.27 13.10
N ALA A 33 35.63 12.21 12.42
CA ALA A 33 37.03 11.78 12.43
C ALA A 33 37.50 11.51 11.00
N GLU A 34 38.67 12.05 10.63
CA GLU A 34 39.37 11.79 9.37
C GLU A 34 38.49 11.87 8.10
N GLY A 35 37.57 12.84 8.05
CA GLY A 35 36.68 13.04 6.90
C GLY A 35 35.49 12.07 6.83
N THR A 36 35.23 11.29 7.88
CA THR A 36 34.04 10.45 8.02
C THR A 36 33.13 11.02 9.11
N ILE A 37 31.84 11.17 8.80
CA ILE A 37 30.81 11.60 9.77
C ILE A 37 30.10 10.36 10.29
N HIS A 38 30.19 10.14 11.61
CA HIS A 38 29.47 9.07 12.30
C HIS A 38 28.12 9.60 12.79
N LEU A 39 27.06 9.12 12.17
CA LEU A 39 25.68 9.47 12.53
C LEU A 39 25.03 8.30 13.25
N ARG A 40 24.24 8.61 14.27
CA ARG A 40 23.47 7.63 15.04
C ARG A 40 21.98 7.80 14.72
N ALA A 41 21.37 6.74 14.22
CA ALA A 41 19.93 6.67 14.04
C ALA A 41 19.29 5.89 15.19
N PRO A 42 18.09 6.28 15.66
CA PRO A 42 17.45 5.68 16.82
C PRO A 42 16.91 4.27 16.56
N ASN A 43 16.71 3.86 15.29
CA ASN A 43 16.39 2.50 14.91
C ASN A 43 16.85 2.20 13.47
N ARG A 44 16.88 0.92 13.11
CA ARG A 44 17.32 0.43 11.80
C ARG A 44 16.47 0.95 10.64
N TYR A 45 15.19 1.17 10.86
CA TYR A 45 14.29 1.68 9.82
C TYR A 45 14.56 3.14 9.47
N ILE A 46 14.79 4.01 10.45
CA ILE A 46 15.19 5.41 10.21
C ILE A 46 16.55 5.45 9.52
N LYS A 47 17.47 4.52 9.85
CA LYS A 47 18.74 4.36 9.15
C LYS A 47 18.52 3.99 7.67
N GLU A 48 17.81 2.90 7.38
CA GLU A 48 17.59 2.42 6.01
C GLU A 48 16.83 3.48 5.18
N TRP A 49 15.79 4.08 5.74
CA TRP A 49 15.03 5.14 5.06
C TRP A 49 15.86 6.41 4.79
N PHE A 50 16.72 6.80 5.74
CA PHE A 50 17.66 7.90 5.56
C PHE A 50 18.70 7.56 4.49
N GLU A 51 19.26 6.34 4.51
CA GLU A 51 20.23 5.85 3.53
C GLU A 51 19.67 5.86 2.10
N ASP A 52 18.41 5.46 1.92
CA ASP A 52 17.79 5.36 0.60
C ASP A 52 17.31 6.72 0.05
N ASN A 53 16.75 7.58 0.91
CA ASN A 53 16.03 8.77 0.44
C ASN A 53 16.76 10.10 0.70
N TYR A 54 17.56 10.18 1.75
CA TYR A 54 18.13 11.44 2.23
C TYR A 54 19.66 11.48 2.18
N LEU A 55 20.34 10.34 2.23
CA LEU A 55 21.79 10.21 2.11
C LEU A 55 22.34 10.81 0.81
N PRO A 56 21.71 10.65 -0.37
CA PRO A 56 22.19 11.31 -1.58
C PRO A 56 22.11 12.84 -1.49
N ILE A 57 21.03 13.36 -0.90
CA ILE A 57 20.77 14.81 -0.74
C ILE A 57 21.74 15.40 0.30
N VAL A 58 21.94 14.71 1.42
CA VAL A 58 22.86 15.11 2.48
C VAL A 58 24.31 15.07 1.98
N ARG A 59 24.70 14.03 1.23
CA ARG A 59 26.03 13.97 0.57
C ARG A 59 26.23 15.11 -0.42
N GLN A 60 25.20 15.46 -1.20
CA GLN A 60 25.26 16.57 -2.14
C GLN A 60 25.44 17.92 -1.43
N GLU A 61 24.67 18.18 -0.37
CA GLU A 61 24.80 19.41 0.44
C GLU A 61 26.16 19.51 1.15
N LEU A 62 26.65 18.41 1.72
CA LEU A 62 27.98 18.36 2.34
C LEU A 62 29.10 18.58 1.32
N SER A 63 29.00 17.99 0.12
CA SER A 63 29.99 18.18 -0.94
C SER A 63 30.01 19.61 -1.50
N THR A 64 28.84 20.25 -1.58
CA THR A 64 28.69 21.62 -2.08
C THR A 64 29.25 22.65 -1.09
N ARG A 65 29.12 22.40 0.22
CA ARG A 65 29.56 23.35 1.26
C ARG A 65 30.97 23.15 1.78
N PHE A 66 31.45 21.91 1.87
CA PHE A 66 32.72 21.61 2.56
C PHE A 66 33.84 21.13 1.62
N ALA A 67 33.59 21.14 0.30
CA ALA A 67 34.59 20.89 -0.77
C ALA A 67 35.47 19.63 -0.55
N SER A 68 34.95 18.65 0.17
CA SER A 68 35.62 17.39 0.45
C SER A 68 34.57 16.26 0.54
N HIS A 69 34.90 15.11 -0.03
CA HIS A 69 34.03 13.93 0.01
C HIS A 69 34.04 13.36 1.43
N HIS A 70 33.03 13.72 2.22
CA HIS A 70 32.83 13.09 3.52
C HIS A 70 32.05 11.79 3.35
N ASP A 71 32.61 10.69 3.86
CA ASP A 71 31.88 9.42 3.93
C ASP A 71 30.99 9.44 5.18
N ILE A 72 29.77 8.93 5.07
CA ILE A 72 28.78 8.98 6.15
C ILE A 72 28.53 7.55 6.59
N LYS A 73 28.86 7.24 7.85
CA LYS A 73 28.61 5.91 8.43
C LYS A 73 27.50 6.04 9.47
N LEU A 74 26.35 5.42 9.20
CA LEU A 74 25.23 5.35 10.14
C LEU A 74 25.33 4.10 11.01
N ALA A 75 25.29 4.29 12.34
CA ALA A 75 25.15 3.23 13.33
C ALA A 75 23.74 3.25 13.96
N CYS A 76 23.26 2.09 14.41
CA CYS A 76 21.99 1.93 15.12
C CYS A 76 22.25 1.48 16.55
N ASP A 77 21.45 1.96 17.51
CA ASP A 77 21.40 1.40 18.87
C ASP A 77 20.57 0.11 18.87
N ASP A 78 21.17 -1.00 18.46
CA ASP A 78 20.73 -2.34 18.86
C ASP A 78 21.64 -2.79 20.01
N SER A 79 21.24 -2.51 21.25
CA SER A 79 21.94 -2.98 22.45
C SER A 79 20.97 -3.19 23.62
N ALA A 80 20.18 -4.26 23.55
CA ALA A 80 19.71 -4.97 24.73
C ALA A 80 20.26 -6.40 24.68
N HIS A 81 21.51 -6.58 25.15
CA HIS A 81 22.04 -7.90 25.46
C HIS A 81 22.30 -8.07 26.95
N VAL A 82 21.53 -9.01 27.48
CA VAL A 82 21.61 -9.75 28.74
C VAL A 82 23.06 -9.94 29.22
N VAL A 83 23.28 -9.55 30.47
CA VAL A 83 24.48 -9.85 31.27
C VAL A 83 24.46 -11.33 31.66
N VAL A 84 25.50 -12.08 31.31
CA VAL A 84 25.85 -13.35 31.96
C VAL A 84 27.33 -13.30 32.36
N PRO A 85 27.70 -13.64 33.61
CA PRO A 85 29.04 -13.39 34.13
C PRO A 85 29.98 -14.57 33.82
N ALA A 86 31.24 -14.27 33.50
CA ALA A 86 32.32 -15.27 33.54
C ALA A 86 33.64 -14.63 33.98
N THR A 87 34.20 -15.20 35.05
CA THR A 87 35.51 -14.93 35.67
C THR A 87 36.71 -15.44 34.82
N PRO A 88 37.97 -15.07 35.15
CA PRO A 88 39.00 -14.76 34.14
C PRO A 88 40.13 -15.80 33.92
N ARG A 89 40.85 -15.57 32.80
CA ARG A 89 42.28 -15.87 32.46
C ARG A 89 42.68 -17.31 32.04
N PRO A 90 43.85 -17.54 31.37
CA PRO A 90 44.47 -16.83 30.21
C PRO A 90 45.14 -17.75 29.14
N ALA A 91 45.46 -17.13 27.99
CA ALA A 91 46.66 -17.30 27.13
C ALA A 91 46.90 -18.56 26.26
N ALA A 92 47.47 -18.24 25.07
CA ALA A 92 48.41 -19.02 24.24
C ALA A 92 47.94 -19.50 22.84
N SER A 93 48.13 -18.62 21.85
CA SER A 93 49.15 -18.73 20.79
C SER A 93 49.05 -19.76 19.63
N VAL A 94 49.25 -19.19 18.43
CA VAL A 94 49.92 -19.67 17.18
C VAL A 94 49.17 -20.59 16.20
N GLY A 95 49.09 -20.13 14.94
CA GLY A 95 49.66 -20.92 13.84
C GLY A 95 48.87 -21.11 12.54
N ALA A 96 49.13 -20.21 11.59
CA ALA A 96 49.52 -20.50 10.20
C ALA A 96 48.55 -21.20 9.20
N ALA A 97 48.36 -20.51 8.07
CA ALA A 97 47.89 -21.02 6.78
C ALA A 97 48.84 -22.08 6.18
N PRO A 98 48.44 -22.81 5.12
CA PRO A 98 48.66 -22.28 3.76
C PRO A 98 47.57 -22.64 2.71
N ALA A 99 47.50 -21.84 1.64
CA ALA A 99 46.83 -22.19 0.39
C ALA A 99 47.63 -23.23 -0.42
N PRO A 100 46.99 -23.98 -1.35
CA PRO A 100 47.21 -23.64 -2.77
C PRO A 100 46.05 -23.92 -3.77
N SER A 101 46.05 -23.11 -4.83
CA SER A 101 45.83 -23.38 -6.26
C SER A 101 44.49 -23.89 -6.85
N LEU A 102 43.82 -22.96 -7.54
CA LEU A 102 43.20 -23.01 -8.89
C LEU A 102 42.81 -24.36 -9.52
N ALA A 103 41.49 -24.56 -9.67
CA ALA A 103 40.90 -25.31 -10.79
C ALA A 103 39.58 -24.64 -11.22
N HIS A 104 39.46 -24.40 -12.52
CA HIS A 104 38.28 -23.87 -13.20
C HIS A 104 37.01 -24.68 -12.88
N ALA A 105 36.02 -24.03 -12.28
CA ALA A 105 34.62 -24.41 -12.39
C ALA A 105 33.85 -23.18 -12.85
N VAL A 106 33.21 -23.31 -14.01
CA VAL A 106 32.34 -22.31 -14.61
C VAL A 106 31.25 -21.96 -13.59
N ALA A 107 31.32 -20.76 -13.02
CA ALA A 107 30.30 -20.25 -12.14
C ALA A 107 28.98 -20.15 -12.92
N PRO A 108 27.85 -20.63 -12.39
CA PRO A 108 26.55 -20.28 -12.92
C PRO A 108 26.43 -18.75 -12.86
N PHE A 109 26.00 -18.13 -13.96
CA PHE A 109 25.53 -16.75 -13.95
C PHE A 109 24.33 -16.65 -13.00
N ALA A 110 24.60 -16.43 -11.72
CA ALA A 110 23.63 -15.94 -10.75
C ALA A 110 23.75 -14.41 -10.76
N THR A 111 23.07 -13.76 -11.69
CA THR A 111 22.85 -12.31 -11.62
C THR A 111 21.79 -12.04 -10.55
N ALA A 112 22.23 -11.94 -9.30
CA ALA A 112 21.41 -11.56 -8.14
C ALA A 112 21.01 -10.06 -8.14
N ALA A 113 20.92 -9.41 -9.30
CA ALA A 113 20.71 -7.97 -9.44
C ALA A 113 19.52 -7.58 -10.34
N ASP A 114 18.72 -8.53 -10.84
CA ASP A 114 17.64 -8.25 -11.81
C ASP A 114 16.22 -8.61 -11.34
N ASN A 115 16.06 -9.18 -10.14
CA ASN A 115 14.74 -9.53 -9.59
C ASN A 115 14.35 -8.54 -8.49
N ASP A 116 13.53 -7.55 -8.87
CA ASP A 116 12.84 -6.60 -7.96
C ASP A 116 11.76 -7.28 -7.07
N LEU A 117 11.81 -8.60 -6.94
CA LEU A 117 10.88 -9.39 -6.16
C LEU A 117 11.21 -9.22 -4.67
N ASN A 118 10.26 -8.68 -3.92
CA ASN A 118 10.41 -8.59 -2.47
C ASN A 118 10.38 -10.00 -1.87
N ALA A 119 11.49 -10.45 -1.29
CA ALA A 119 11.63 -11.77 -0.69
C ALA A 119 10.70 -12.01 0.52
N ARG A 120 10.16 -10.95 1.14
CA ARG A 120 9.19 -11.04 2.24
C ARG A 120 7.79 -11.44 1.77
N TYR A 121 7.52 -11.38 0.47
CA TYR A 121 6.21 -11.71 -0.09
C TYR A 121 6.19 -13.18 -0.50
N ASP A 122 5.74 -14.04 0.41
CA ASP A 122 5.61 -15.46 0.20
C ASP A 122 4.16 -15.92 0.48
N PHE A 123 3.79 -17.09 -0.03
CA PHE A 123 2.43 -17.57 0.13
C PHE A 123 2.08 -18.07 1.55
N ASP A 124 3.07 -18.30 2.41
CA ASP A 124 2.88 -18.82 3.77
C ASP A 124 2.57 -17.69 4.76
N SER A 125 2.99 -16.48 4.41
CA SER A 125 2.74 -15.24 5.10
C SER A 125 1.45 -14.54 4.63
N PHE A 126 0.92 -14.92 3.46
CA PHE A 126 -0.37 -14.42 2.97
C PHE A 126 -1.55 -15.03 3.72
N VAL A 127 -2.39 -14.17 4.33
CA VAL A 127 -3.59 -14.61 5.03
C VAL A 127 -4.76 -14.80 4.05
N VAL A 128 -5.27 -16.03 4.00
CA VAL A 128 -6.37 -16.42 3.11
C VAL A 128 -7.71 -16.24 3.83
N GLY A 129 -8.66 -15.62 3.14
CA GLY A 129 -10.06 -15.50 3.55
C GLY A 129 -11.00 -15.56 2.34
N PRO A 130 -12.33 -15.56 2.56
CA PRO A 130 -13.30 -15.67 1.46
C PRO A 130 -13.09 -14.60 0.37
N SER A 131 -12.71 -13.38 0.76
CA SER A 131 -12.48 -12.25 -0.14
C SER A 131 -11.29 -12.39 -1.11
N ASN A 132 -10.38 -13.34 -0.87
CA ASN A 132 -9.15 -13.50 -1.67
C ASN A 132 -8.81 -14.96 -2.00
N GLN A 133 -9.66 -15.91 -1.62
CA GLN A 133 -9.40 -17.34 -1.73
C GLN A 133 -9.18 -17.79 -3.18
N LEU A 134 -9.98 -17.29 -4.12
CA LEU A 134 -9.87 -17.64 -5.54
C LEU A 134 -8.53 -17.16 -6.12
N ALA A 135 -8.19 -15.89 -5.89
CA ALA A 135 -6.92 -15.32 -6.34
C ALA A 135 -5.72 -16.05 -5.73
N TYR A 136 -5.77 -16.39 -4.44
CA TYR A 136 -4.73 -17.17 -3.78
C TYR A 136 -4.56 -18.56 -4.39
N ALA A 137 -5.65 -19.31 -4.56
CA ALA A 137 -5.62 -20.65 -5.13
C ALA A 137 -5.11 -20.65 -6.58
N ALA A 138 -5.54 -19.66 -7.37
CA ALA A 138 -5.05 -19.46 -8.74
C ALA A 138 -3.55 -19.14 -8.78
N ALA A 139 -3.09 -18.24 -7.92
CA ALA A 139 -1.69 -17.85 -7.80
C ALA A 139 -0.81 -19.04 -7.38
N ARG A 140 -1.23 -19.82 -6.39
CA ARG A 140 -0.55 -21.07 -5.98
C ARG A 140 -0.45 -22.05 -7.14
N ALA A 141 -1.55 -22.30 -7.85
CA ALA A 141 -1.57 -23.23 -8.98
C ALA A 141 -0.64 -22.80 -10.12
N VAL A 142 -0.60 -21.50 -10.43
CA VAL A 142 0.32 -20.92 -11.43
C VAL A 142 1.78 -21.03 -10.99
N ALA A 143 2.07 -20.82 -9.71
CA ALA A 143 3.43 -20.94 -9.19
C ALA A 143 3.94 -22.39 -9.19
N GLU A 144 3.05 -23.36 -8.93
CA GLU A 144 3.41 -24.78 -8.92
C GLU A 144 3.63 -25.34 -10.32
N LEU A 145 2.75 -25.00 -11.26
CA LEU A 145 2.80 -25.46 -12.65
C LEU A 145 2.62 -24.27 -13.61
N PRO A 146 3.68 -23.47 -13.83
CA PRO A 146 3.62 -22.34 -14.73
C PRO A 146 3.16 -22.72 -16.14
N ALA A 147 2.27 -21.93 -16.70
CA ALA A 147 1.66 -22.05 -18.02
C ALA A 147 0.88 -23.36 -18.27
N ALA A 148 0.59 -24.17 -17.24
CA ALA A 148 -0.12 -25.44 -17.43
C ALA A 148 -1.64 -25.29 -17.56
N LYS A 149 -2.26 -24.51 -16.66
CA LYS A 149 -3.73 -24.44 -16.56
C LYS A 149 -4.30 -23.03 -16.74
N TYR A 150 -3.66 -22.03 -16.15
CA TYR A 150 -4.15 -20.64 -16.13
C TYR A 150 -3.12 -19.72 -16.78
N ASN A 151 -3.26 -19.48 -18.08
CA ASN A 151 -2.40 -18.57 -18.83
C ASN A 151 -3.25 -17.73 -19.80
N PRO A 152 -3.29 -16.39 -19.65
CA PRO A 152 -2.75 -15.63 -18.54
C PRO A 152 -3.53 -15.86 -17.22
N LEU A 153 -2.94 -15.46 -16.10
CA LEU A 153 -3.68 -15.21 -14.85
C LEU A 153 -3.85 -13.70 -14.70
N PHE A 154 -5.09 -13.24 -14.58
CA PHE A 154 -5.43 -11.83 -14.38
C PHE A 154 -5.99 -11.63 -12.97
N ILE A 155 -5.26 -10.93 -12.11
CA ILE A 155 -5.67 -10.66 -10.73
C ILE A 155 -6.13 -9.20 -10.63
N TYR A 156 -7.36 -8.95 -10.18
CA TYR A 156 -7.84 -7.58 -10.05
C TYR A 156 -8.51 -7.30 -8.71
N GLY A 157 -8.57 -6.03 -8.35
CA GLY A 157 -9.17 -5.58 -7.09
C GLY A 157 -8.71 -4.18 -6.71
N GLY A 158 -9.35 -3.56 -5.74
CA GLY A 158 -8.97 -2.22 -5.28
C GLY A 158 -7.53 -2.08 -4.77
N VAL A 159 -7.14 -0.82 -4.50
CA VAL A 159 -5.79 -0.49 -4.02
C VAL A 159 -5.54 -1.13 -2.65
N GLY A 160 -4.32 -1.66 -2.46
CA GLY A 160 -3.87 -2.16 -1.16
C GLY A 160 -4.58 -3.45 -0.70
N LEU A 161 -5.06 -4.28 -1.62
CA LEU A 161 -5.70 -5.57 -1.29
C LEU A 161 -4.78 -6.80 -1.41
N GLY A 162 -3.51 -6.62 -1.81
CA GLY A 162 -2.53 -7.71 -1.91
C GLY A 162 -2.26 -8.23 -3.33
N LYS A 163 -2.64 -7.49 -4.37
CA LYS A 163 -2.33 -7.83 -5.78
C LYS A 163 -0.82 -8.01 -6.02
N THR A 164 -0.05 -6.95 -5.75
CA THR A 164 1.42 -6.97 -5.83
C THR A 164 2.03 -8.06 -4.95
N TYR A 165 1.44 -8.31 -3.77
CA TYR A 165 1.90 -9.35 -2.86
C TYR A 165 1.80 -10.73 -3.50
N LEU A 166 0.61 -11.10 -4.01
CA LEU A 166 0.41 -12.38 -4.68
C LEU A 166 1.29 -12.50 -5.94
N LEU A 167 1.44 -11.41 -6.70
CA LEU A 167 2.30 -11.38 -7.88
C LEU A 167 3.75 -11.71 -7.51
N CYS A 168 4.30 -11.08 -6.48
CA CYS A 168 5.65 -11.39 -5.98
C CYS A 168 5.76 -12.80 -5.40
N ALA A 169 4.74 -13.27 -4.68
CA ALA A 169 4.72 -14.62 -4.11
C ALA A 169 4.78 -15.70 -5.20
N ILE A 170 4.13 -15.49 -6.34
CA ILE A 170 4.27 -16.36 -7.53
C ILE A 170 5.74 -16.41 -7.98
N GLY A 171 6.36 -15.25 -8.18
CA GLY A 171 7.75 -15.17 -8.64
C GLY A 171 8.72 -15.86 -7.67
N ASN A 172 8.59 -15.57 -6.38
CA ASN A 172 9.42 -16.18 -5.34
C ASN A 172 9.24 -17.70 -5.28
N ALA A 173 8.01 -18.20 -5.36
CA ALA A 173 7.74 -19.64 -5.34
C ALA A 173 8.27 -20.35 -6.59
N VAL A 174 8.17 -19.73 -7.77
CA VAL A 174 8.76 -20.27 -9.01
C VAL A 174 10.28 -20.37 -8.88
N LEU A 175 10.94 -19.31 -8.41
CA LEU A 175 12.40 -19.30 -8.23
C LEU A 175 12.87 -20.29 -7.16
N ALA A 176 12.11 -20.46 -6.08
CA ALA A 176 12.41 -21.44 -5.05
C ALA A 176 12.37 -22.88 -5.60
N ARG A 177 11.44 -23.18 -6.51
CA ARG A 177 11.31 -24.50 -7.14
C ARG A 177 12.27 -24.70 -8.31
N GLN A 178 12.49 -23.66 -9.10
CA GLN A 178 13.32 -23.65 -10.30
C GLN A 178 14.27 -22.44 -10.27
N PRO A 179 15.43 -22.53 -9.59
CA PRO A 179 16.36 -21.41 -9.46
C PRO A 179 16.93 -20.88 -10.79
N ALA A 180 16.87 -21.69 -11.84
CA ALA A 180 17.30 -21.31 -13.19
C ALA A 180 16.18 -20.65 -14.03
N ALA A 181 14.95 -20.55 -13.51
CA ALA A 181 13.84 -19.92 -14.21
C ALA A 181 14.08 -18.42 -14.38
N ARG A 182 13.77 -17.89 -15.56
CA ARG A 182 13.92 -16.47 -15.87
C ARG A 182 12.60 -15.75 -15.62
N VAL A 183 12.45 -15.21 -14.42
CA VAL A 183 11.25 -14.48 -13.98
C VAL A 183 11.46 -12.99 -14.20
N ALA A 184 10.55 -12.35 -14.92
CA ALA A 184 10.55 -10.90 -15.13
C ALA A 184 9.39 -10.28 -14.34
N TYR A 185 9.72 -9.53 -13.28
CA TYR A 185 8.76 -8.74 -12.51
C TYR A 185 8.95 -7.25 -12.77
N LEU A 186 7.87 -6.55 -13.09
CA LEU A 186 7.88 -5.13 -13.40
C LEU A 186 6.48 -4.53 -13.32
N SER A 187 6.43 -3.24 -12.98
CA SER A 187 5.23 -2.44 -13.18
C SER A 187 5.07 -2.06 -14.65
N SER A 188 3.83 -1.75 -15.03
CA SER A 188 3.50 -1.23 -16.36
C SER A 188 4.24 0.05 -16.72
N GLU A 189 4.48 0.92 -15.73
CA GLU A 189 5.28 2.13 -15.91
C GLU A 189 6.75 1.80 -16.20
N ARG A 190 7.34 0.83 -15.47
CA ARG A 190 8.71 0.37 -15.71
C ARG A 190 8.84 -0.24 -17.10
N PHE A 191 7.89 -1.08 -17.53
CA PHE A 191 7.85 -1.62 -18.89
C PHE A 191 7.83 -0.51 -19.93
N MET A 192 7.02 0.53 -19.71
CA MET A 192 6.93 1.67 -20.62
C MET A 192 8.23 2.47 -20.71
N ASN A 193 8.80 2.80 -19.56
CA ASN A 193 10.06 3.55 -19.50
C ASN A 193 11.19 2.75 -20.15
N ASP A 194 11.24 1.45 -19.91
CA ASP A 194 12.25 0.57 -20.49
C ASP A 194 12.10 0.44 -22.01
N TYR A 195 10.86 0.32 -22.50
CA TYR A 195 10.55 0.35 -23.93
C TYR A 195 11.00 1.67 -24.58
N ILE A 196 10.65 2.81 -23.97
CA ILE A 196 11.02 4.14 -24.50
C ILE A 196 12.55 4.29 -24.55
N ASN A 197 13.25 3.84 -23.52
CA ASN A 197 14.71 3.93 -23.46
C ASN A 197 15.36 3.09 -24.56
N HIS A 198 14.94 1.82 -24.72
CA HIS A 198 15.49 0.94 -25.75
C HIS A 198 15.13 1.38 -27.17
N LEU A 199 13.94 1.93 -27.36
CA LEU A 199 13.52 2.51 -28.63
C LEU A 199 14.40 3.71 -29.00
N ARG A 200 14.69 4.60 -28.06
CA ARG A 200 15.55 5.77 -28.27
C ARG A 200 17.00 5.39 -28.54
N SER A 201 17.52 4.36 -27.87
CA SER A 201 18.89 3.88 -28.06
C SER A 201 19.06 2.92 -29.24
N ASN A 202 17.99 2.66 -30.01
CA ASN A 202 17.96 1.68 -31.11
C ASN A 202 18.41 0.26 -30.67
N ARG A 203 18.00 -0.16 -29.47
CA ARG A 203 18.31 -1.46 -28.85
C ARG A 203 17.05 -2.29 -28.58
N MET A 204 16.09 -2.25 -29.51
CA MET A 204 14.83 -2.99 -29.35
C MET A 204 15.03 -4.52 -29.33
N GLU A 205 16.12 -5.02 -29.88
CA GLU A 205 16.47 -6.44 -29.82
C GLU A 205 16.79 -6.88 -28.38
N ASP A 206 17.49 -6.06 -27.60
CA ASP A 206 17.78 -6.32 -26.18
C ASP A 206 16.49 -6.36 -25.35
N PHE A 207 15.58 -5.41 -25.61
CA PHE A 207 14.26 -5.37 -24.96
C PHE A 207 13.45 -6.64 -25.24
N ARG A 208 13.38 -7.05 -26.51
CA ARG A 208 12.65 -8.27 -26.92
C ARG A 208 13.31 -9.53 -26.36
N SER A 209 14.64 -9.59 -26.37
CA SER A 209 15.40 -10.68 -25.77
C SER A 209 15.06 -10.82 -24.29
N ARG A 210 15.05 -9.72 -23.53
CA ARG A 210 14.72 -9.72 -22.10
C ARG A 210 13.30 -10.20 -21.81
N TYR A 211 12.29 -9.65 -22.51
CA TYR A 211 10.89 -9.88 -22.18
C TYR A 211 10.20 -10.98 -23.00
N ARG A 212 10.88 -11.58 -23.99
CA ARG A 212 10.33 -12.68 -24.82
C ARG A 212 11.24 -13.91 -24.80
N ASP A 213 12.45 -13.79 -25.35
CA ASP A 213 13.33 -14.95 -25.56
C ASP A 213 13.92 -15.48 -24.24
N ARG A 214 14.19 -14.56 -23.31
CA ARG A 214 14.77 -14.80 -22.00
C ARG A 214 13.78 -14.64 -20.86
N CYS A 215 12.50 -14.88 -21.11
CA CYS A 215 11.46 -14.81 -20.09
C CYS A 215 10.68 -16.12 -20.07
N ASP A 216 10.66 -16.79 -18.91
CA ASP A 216 9.86 -17.98 -18.67
C ASP A 216 8.54 -17.64 -17.96
N VAL A 217 8.57 -16.60 -17.12
CA VAL A 217 7.43 -16.08 -16.37
C VAL A 217 7.46 -14.55 -16.41
N LEU A 218 6.40 -13.94 -16.94
CA LEU A 218 6.18 -12.49 -16.93
C LEU A 218 5.15 -12.13 -15.86
N LEU A 219 5.56 -11.27 -14.92
CA LEU A 219 4.75 -10.77 -13.82
C LEU A 219 4.59 -9.26 -13.97
N MET A 220 3.46 -8.84 -14.54
CA MET A 220 3.18 -7.44 -14.84
C MET A 220 2.23 -6.83 -13.79
N ASP A 221 2.71 -5.84 -13.05
CA ASP A 221 1.91 -5.13 -12.04
C ASP A 221 1.21 -3.89 -12.65
N ASP A 222 -0.01 -3.63 -12.18
CA ASP A 222 -0.83 -2.45 -12.48
C ASP A 222 -0.99 -2.13 -13.98
N ILE A 223 -1.51 -3.09 -14.76
CA ILE A 223 -1.73 -2.96 -16.22
C ILE A 223 -2.59 -1.77 -16.63
N GLN A 224 -3.38 -1.20 -15.72
CA GLN A 224 -4.16 0.01 -16.00
C GLN A 224 -3.28 1.19 -16.44
N PHE A 225 -1.99 1.22 -16.11
CA PHE A 225 -1.12 2.34 -16.47
C PHE A 225 -0.63 2.33 -17.93
N ILE A 226 -0.83 1.24 -18.69
CA ILE A 226 -0.57 1.27 -20.15
C ILE A 226 -1.74 1.84 -20.96
N ALA A 227 -2.90 2.07 -20.34
CA ALA A 227 -4.06 2.64 -20.99
C ALA A 227 -3.77 4.01 -21.63
N GLY A 228 -4.27 4.22 -22.85
CA GLY A 228 -4.04 5.45 -23.61
C GLY A 228 -2.59 5.66 -24.08
N LYS A 229 -1.74 4.63 -24.00
CA LYS A 229 -0.34 4.66 -24.45
C LYS A 229 -0.15 3.71 -25.63
N ASP A 230 -0.75 4.03 -26.77
CA ASP A 230 -0.90 3.16 -27.95
C ASP A 230 0.36 2.36 -28.30
N ARG A 231 1.50 3.02 -28.48
CA ARG A 231 2.76 2.35 -28.83
C ARG A 231 3.25 1.35 -27.79
N THR A 232 2.95 1.58 -26.51
CA THR A 232 3.32 0.65 -25.45
C THR A 232 2.30 -0.49 -25.33
N GLN A 233 1.02 -0.22 -25.59
CA GLN A 233 -0.01 -1.25 -25.71
C GLN A 233 0.31 -2.20 -26.88
N ASP A 234 0.72 -1.66 -28.04
CA ASP A 234 1.22 -2.40 -29.20
C ASP A 234 2.36 -3.35 -28.80
N GLU A 235 3.43 -2.81 -28.20
CA GLU A 235 4.62 -3.59 -27.87
C GLU A 235 4.32 -4.64 -26.77
N PHE A 236 3.46 -4.31 -25.81
CA PHE A 236 2.99 -5.26 -24.82
C PHE A 236 2.15 -6.37 -25.47
N PHE A 237 1.25 -6.04 -26.39
CA PHE A 237 0.46 -7.04 -27.13
C PHE A 237 1.34 -8.03 -27.89
N HIS A 238 2.40 -7.56 -28.56
CA HIS A 238 3.36 -8.43 -29.24
C HIS A 238 4.16 -9.30 -28.26
N THR A 239 4.53 -8.75 -27.10
CA THR A 239 5.23 -9.47 -26.05
C THR A 239 4.35 -10.55 -25.43
N PHE A 240 3.08 -10.22 -25.15
CA PHE A 240 2.08 -11.16 -24.68
C PHE A 240 1.95 -12.35 -25.63
N ASN A 241 1.80 -12.09 -26.94
CA ASN A 241 1.62 -13.17 -27.92
C ASN A 241 2.86 -14.06 -28.02
N ALA A 242 4.05 -13.46 -28.08
CA ALA A 242 5.29 -14.23 -28.15
C ALA A 242 5.45 -15.18 -26.95
N LEU A 243 5.15 -14.69 -25.73
CA LEU A 243 5.19 -15.51 -24.53
C LEU A 243 4.10 -16.58 -24.51
N TYR A 244 2.88 -16.22 -24.90
CA TYR A 244 1.73 -17.12 -24.95
C TYR A 244 1.98 -18.29 -25.92
N ASP A 245 2.46 -17.99 -27.13
CA ASP A 245 2.72 -18.98 -28.18
C ASP A 245 3.89 -19.92 -27.78
N LEU A 246 4.84 -19.44 -26.98
CA LEU A 246 5.93 -20.23 -26.39
C LEU A 246 5.53 -20.94 -25.08
N ASN A 247 4.25 -20.92 -24.72
CA ASN A 247 3.72 -21.46 -23.47
C ASN A 247 4.49 -20.98 -22.23
N ARG A 248 4.84 -19.70 -22.18
CA ARG A 248 5.44 -19.02 -21.04
C ARG A 248 4.35 -18.40 -20.17
N GLN A 249 4.54 -18.41 -18.86
CA GLN A 249 3.50 -17.94 -17.95
C GLN A 249 3.39 -16.42 -17.99
N ILE A 250 2.17 -15.92 -18.08
CA ILE A 250 1.86 -14.49 -17.98
C ILE A 250 0.93 -14.30 -16.79
N VAL A 251 1.30 -13.41 -15.87
CA VAL A 251 0.44 -12.96 -14.77
C VAL A 251 0.36 -11.46 -14.82
N VAL A 252 -0.85 -10.93 -14.74
CA VAL A 252 -1.13 -9.49 -14.84
C VAL A 252 -2.01 -9.09 -13.67
N THR A 253 -1.73 -7.94 -13.07
CA THR A 253 -2.61 -7.35 -12.06
C THR A 253 -3.31 -6.08 -12.56
N SER A 254 -4.46 -5.76 -11.99
CA SER A 254 -5.10 -4.46 -12.22
C SER A 254 -5.96 -3.96 -11.06
N ASP A 255 -6.16 -2.65 -10.96
CA ASP A 255 -7.18 -2.07 -10.09
C ASP A 255 -8.61 -2.29 -10.58
N LYS A 256 -8.80 -2.61 -11.86
CA LYS A 256 -10.10 -2.69 -12.53
C LYS A 256 -10.25 -3.96 -13.33
N TYR A 257 -11.49 -4.37 -13.59
CA TYR A 257 -11.74 -5.47 -14.51
C TYR A 257 -11.31 -5.09 -15.95
N PRO A 258 -10.87 -6.02 -16.82
CA PRO A 258 -10.42 -5.67 -18.18
C PRO A 258 -11.36 -4.77 -19.01
N HIS A 259 -12.68 -4.92 -18.88
CA HIS A 259 -13.66 -4.07 -19.58
C HIS A 259 -13.82 -2.66 -18.98
N GLU A 260 -13.41 -2.46 -17.72
CA GLU A 260 -13.52 -1.19 -16.99
C GLU A 260 -12.26 -0.32 -17.08
N ILE A 261 -11.17 -0.85 -17.64
CA ILE A 261 -9.94 -0.07 -17.90
C ILE A 261 -10.23 0.88 -19.07
N PRO A 262 -10.24 2.21 -18.87
CA PRO A 262 -10.46 3.16 -19.96
C PRO A 262 -9.31 3.09 -20.96
N ASP A 263 -9.56 3.39 -22.23
CA ASP A 263 -8.51 3.54 -23.27
C ASP A 263 -7.56 2.33 -23.46
N LEU A 264 -7.94 1.16 -22.96
CA LEU A 264 -7.29 -0.12 -23.22
C LEU A 264 -7.84 -0.71 -24.52
N GLU A 265 -6.94 -1.13 -25.40
CA GLU A 265 -7.31 -1.71 -26.70
C GLU A 265 -8.14 -2.99 -26.57
N GLU A 266 -9.16 -3.13 -27.43
CA GLU A 266 -10.07 -4.29 -27.50
C GLU A 266 -9.34 -5.64 -27.55
N ARG A 267 -8.24 -5.70 -28.32
CA ARG A 267 -7.45 -6.93 -28.48
C ARG A 267 -6.76 -7.35 -27.19
N LEU A 268 -6.26 -6.41 -26.38
CA LEU A 268 -5.66 -6.72 -25.08
C LEU A 268 -6.72 -7.17 -24.08
N ARG A 269 -7.90 -6.52 -24.06
CA ARG A 269 -9.04 -6.95 -23.23
C ARG A 269 -9.42 -8.40 -23.50
N THR A 270 -9.46 -8.76 -24.79
CA THR A 270 -9.78 -10.12 -25.24
C THR A 270 -8.71 -11.12 -24.76
N ARG A 271 -7.42 -10.77 -24.87
CA ARG A 271 -6.32 -11.61 -24.37
C ARG A 271 -6.38 -11.86 -22.86
N PHE A 272 -6.69 -10.83 -22.07
CA PHE A 272 -6.84 -10.97 -20.62
C PHE A 272 -8.01 -11.87 -20.23
N GLN A 273 -9.07 -11.90 -21.04
CA GLN A 273 -10.26 -12.73 -20.81
C GLN A 273 -10.11 -14.19 -21.23
N TRP A 274 -9.13 -14.54 -22.04
CA TRP A 274 -8.88 -15.94 -22.44
C TRP A 274 -8.31 -16.80 -21.30
N GLY A 275 -7.76 -16.15 -20.27
CA GLY A 275 -7.19 -16.80 -19.10
C GLY A 275 -8.15 -16.91 -17.93
N LEU A 276 -7.59 -17.12 -16.73
CA LEU A 276 -8.35 -17.04 -15.49
C LEU A 276 -8.35 -15.60 -14.97
N ILE A 277 -9.53 -15.06 -14.72
CA ILE A 277 -9.70 -13.79 -14.02
C ILE A 277 -10.08 -14.10 -12.57
N ALA A 278 -9.31 -13.57 -11.62
CA ALA A 278 -9.55 -13.73 -10.20
C ALA A 278 -9.61 -12.36 -9.51
N ASP A 279 -10.62 -12.16 -8.69
CA ASP A 279 -10.80 -10.94 -7.93
C ASP A 279 -10.21 -11.03 -6.53
N ILE A 280 -9.81 -9.87 -6.00
CA ILE A 280 -9.49 -9.66 -4.59
C ILE A 280 -10.39 -8.57 -4.07
N GLN A 281 -11.20 -8.91 -3.07
CA GLN A 281 -12.14 -8.00 -2.43
C GLN A 281 -11.63 -7.54 -1.06
N GLN A 282 -12.30 -6.53 -0.49
CA GLN A 282 -11.99 -6.07 0.86
C GLN A 282 -12.18 -7.22 1.87
N PRO A 283 -11.18 -7.49 2.71
CA PRO A 283 -11.25 -8.58 3.69
C PRO A 283 -12.31 -8.32 4.76
N GLU A 284 -12.96 -9.37 5.22
CA GLU A 284 -13.90 -9.35 6.34
C GLU A 284 -13.19 -9.07 7.66
N LEU A 285 -13.94 -8.81 8.74
CA LEU A 285 -13.36 -8.47 10.05
C LEU A 285 -12.39 -9.55 10.54
N GLU A 286 -12.78 -10.83 10.44
CA GLU A 286 -11.97 -11.97 10.86
C GLU A 286 -10.65 -12.03 10.08
N THR A 287 -10.73 -11.90 8.76
CA THR A 287 -9.57 -11.85 7.85
C THR A 287 -8.67 -10.66 8.17
N ARG A 288 -9.22 -9.47 8.45
CA ARG A 288 -8.44 -8.28 8.87
C ARG A 288 -7.70 -8.48 10.18
N VAL A 289 -8.34 -9.11 11.17
CA VAL A 289 -7.70 -9.44 12.46
C VAL A 289 -6.54 -10.43 12.24
N ALA A 290 -6.75 -11.47 11.44
CA ALA A 290 -5.71 -12.43 11.11
C ALA A 290 -4.54 -11.77 10.35
N ILE A 291 -4.81 -10.88 9.40
CA ILE A 291 -3.80 -10.08 8.71
C ILE A 291 -2.99 -9.23 9.69
N LEU A 292 -3.66 -8.48 10.59
CA LEU A 292 -2.98 -7.66 11.61
C LEU A 292 -2.08 -8.50 12.52
N LYS A 293 -2.55 -9.66 12.99
CA LYS A 293 -1.76 -10.57 13.81
C LYS A 293 -0.53 -11.07 13.06
N LYS A 294 -0.71 -11.54 11.82
CA LYS A 294 0.39 -12.05 10.99
C LYS A 294 1.44 -10.97 10.70
N MET A 295 1.01 -9.73 10.44
CA MET A 295 1.92 -8.58 10.26
C MET A 295 2.62 -8.19 11.57
N ALA A 296 1.91 -8.25 12.70
CA ALA A 296 2.50 -7.99 14.01
C ALA A 296 3.59 -9.03 14.34
N ASP A 297 3.32 -10.32 14.07
CA ASP A 297 4.28 -11.40 14.26
C ASP A 297 5.53 -11.20 13.38
N SER A 298 5.37 -10.83 12.10
CA SER A 298 6.51 -10.61 11.20
C SER A 298 7.37 -9.42 11.60
N GLU A 299 6.76 -8.38 12.17
CA GLU A 299 7.44 -7.15 12.62
C GLU A 299 7.83 -7.20 14.11
N GLN A 300 7.64 -8.35 14.77
CA GLN A 300 7.92 -8.56 16.20
C GLN A 300 7.19 -7.57 17.12
N ILE A 301 5.98 -7.16 16.74
CA ILE A 301 5.12 -6.26 17.50
C ILE A 301 4.23 -7.10 18.42
N VAL A 302 4.29 -6.82 19.72
CA VAL A 302 3.36 -7.43 20.69
C VAL A 302 1.99 -6.77 20.53
N LEU A 303 1.05 -7.49 19.93
CA LEU A 303 -0.31 -7.03 19.68
C LEU A 303 -1.32 -7.98 20.34
N SER A 304 -2.10 -7.47 21.30
CA SER A 304 -3.16 -8.27 21.92
C SER A 304 -4.36 -8.46 21.00
N ASP A 305 -5.13 -9.53 21.23
CA ASP A 305 -6.33 -9.85 20.47
C ASP A 305 -7.37 -8.72 20.50
N GLU A 306 -7.51 -8.07 21.64
CA GLU A 306 -8.45 -6.97 21.83
C GLU A 306 -8.04 -5.73 21.01
N VAL A 307 -6.74 -5.41 20.97
CA VAL A 307 -6.24 -4.30 20.14
C VAL A 307 -6.34 -4.66 18.65
N ALA A 308 -5.97 -5.88 18.25
CA ALA A 308 -6.11 -6.33 16.87
C ALA A 308 -7.56 -6.22 16.38
N LEU A 309 -8.52 -6.65 17.21
CA LEU A 309 -9.95 -6.51 16.95
C LEU A 309 -10.36 -5.03 16.84
N TYR A 310 -9.92 -4.20 17.78
CA TYR A 310 -10.19 -2.76 17.76
C TYR A 310 -9.69 -2.09 16.47
N LEU A 311 -8.43 -2.34 16.07
CA LEU A 311 -7.85 -1.82 14.83
C LEU A 311 -8.65 -2.29 13.61
N ALA A 312 -8.96 -3.58 13.53
CA ALA A 312 -9.71 -4.16 12.41
C ALA A 312 -11.17 -3.65 12.30
N GLN A 313 -11.77 -3.19 13.39
CA GLN A 313 -13.10 -2.58 13.40
C GLN A 313 -13.08 -1.13 12.90
N HIS A 314 -12.00 -0.38 13.18
CA HIS A 314 -11.90 1.05 12.88
C HIS A 314 -11.26 1.34 11.51
N ILE A 315 -10.38 0.46 11.04
CA ILE A 315 -9.70 0.60 9.74
C ILE A 315 -10.36 -0.37 8.74
N LYS A 316 -11.25 0.17 7.89
CA LYS A 316 -12.09 -0.60 6.96
C LYS A 316 -11.71 -0.45 5.48
N SER A 317 -10.73 0.39 5.18
CA SER A 317 -10.38 0.85 3.83
C SER A 317 -9.66 -0.22 3.00
N ASN A 318 -8.40 -0.54 3.36
CA ASN A 318 -7.56 -1.51 2.65
C ASN A 318 -6.45 -2.06 3.56
N VAL A 319 -5.76 -3.12 3.13
CA VAL A 319 -4.72 -3.80 3.92
C VAL A 319 -3.50 -2.91 4.13
N ARG A 320 -3.17 -2.05 3.16
CA ARG A 320 -2.05 -1.10 3.29
C ARG A 320 -2.28 -0.08 4.42
N GLU A 321 -3.52 0.36 4.60
CA GLU A 321 -3.87 1.24 5.73
C GLU A 321 -3.87 0.50 7.08
N LEU A 322 -4.24 -0.79 7.11
CA LEU A 322 -4.08 -1.64 8.31
C LEU A 322 -2.61 -1.75 8.70
N GLU A 323 -1.76 -2.10 7.75
CA GLU A 323 -0.32 -2.22 7.90
C GLU A 323 0.28 -0.89 8.37
N GLY A 324 0.02 0.20 7.65
CA GLY A 324 0.55 1.53 8.00
C GLY A 324 0.08 2.02 9.37
N SER A 325 -1.13 1.67 9.80
CA SER A 325 -1.62 1.99 11.14
C SER A 325 -0.93 1.18 12.22
N LEU A 326 -0.72 -0.12 12.00
CA LEU A 326 -0.02 -1.01 12.93
C LEU A 326 1.44 -0.58 13.11
N ILE A 327 2.18 -0.39 12.02
CA ILE A 327 3.57 0.06 12.05
C ILE A 327 3.70 1.38 12.81
N ARG A 328 2.79 2.31 12.55
CA ARG A 328 2.84 3.60 13.21
C ARG A 328 2.48 3.51 14.70
N LEU A 329 1.50 2.70 15.06
CA LEU A 329 1.15 2.45 16.46
C LEU A 329 2.35 1.89 17.22
N ALA A 330 3.04 0.90 16.63
CA ALA A 330 4.27 0.34 17.16
C ALA A 330 5.40 1.37 17.26
N ALA A 331 5.58 2.22 16.25
CA ALA A 331 6.58 3.28 16.27
C ALA A 331 6.35 4.28 17.41
N VAL A 332 5.12 4.75 17.61
CA VAL A 332 4.79 5.68 18.71
C VAL A 332 4.93 4.99 20.07
N ALA A 333 4.49 3.74 20.20
CA ALA A 333 4.66 2.95 21.41
C ALA A 333 6.13 2.78 21.80
N SER A 334 6.98 2.43 20.83
CA SER A 334 8.43 2.29 21.01
C SER A 334 9.09 3.62 21.41
N LEU A 335 8.74 4.74 20.76
CA LEU A 335 9.27 6.07 21.10
C LEU A 335 8.88 6.54 22.50
N GLN A 336 7.66 6.21 22.94
CA GLN A 336 7.16 6.59 24.28
C GLN A 336 7.50 5.56 25.36
N GLN A 337 8.02 4.38 24.98
CA GLN A 337 8.24 3.24 25.86
C GLN A 337 6.97 2.80 26.61
N ILE A 338 5.84 2.77 25.88
CA ILE A 338 4.54 2.37 26.40
C ILE A 338 4.07 1.12 25.64
N GLU A 339 3.38 0.21 26.32
CA GLU A 339 2.77 -0.96 25.69
C GLU A 339 1.56 -0.58 24.83
N ILE A 340 1.35 -1.34 23.76
CA ILE A 340 0.19 -1.15 22.89
C ILE A 340 -1.07 -1.63 23.61
N SER A 341 -1.89 -0.69 24.05
CA SER A 341 -3.19 -0.92 24.70
C SER A 341 -4.33 -0.29 23.90
N ILE A 342 -5.58 -0.67 24.17
CA ILE A 342 -6.75 -0.06 23.50
C ILE A 342 -6.76 1.46 23.69
N PRO A 343 -6.64 2.03 24.91
CA PRO A 343 -6.66 3.49 25.09
C PRO A 343 -5.58 4.21 24.28
N PHE A 344 -4.38 3.62 24.23
CA PHE A 344 -3.28 4.15 23.43
C PHE A 344 -3.58 4.07 21.92
N ALA A 345 -4.14 2.95 21.46
CA ALA A 345 -4.57 2.79 20.07
C ALA A 345 -5.67 3.79 19.70
N GLU A 346 -6.64 4.05 20.58
CA GLU A 346 -7.66 5.08 20.34
C GLU A 346 -7.05 6.47 20.18
N GLN A 347 -6.17 6.85 21.10
CA GLN A 347 -5.54 8.17 21.10
C GLN A 347 -4.71 8.38 19.83
N THR A 348 -3.87 7.40 19.50
CA THR A 348 -3.02 7.44 18.31
C THR A 348 -3.87 7.44 17.04
N LEU A 349 -4.83 6.53 16.88
CA LEU A 349 -5.68 6.48 15.69
C LEU A 349 -6.52 7.75 15.48
N ARG A 350 -7.00 8.40 16.56
CA ARG A 350 -7.71 9.70 16.45
C ARG A 350 -6.83 10.80 15.86
N GLN A 351 -5.53 10.81 16.17
CA GLN A 351 -4.58 11.75 15.57
C GLN A 351 -4.29 11.40 14.11
N LEU A 352 -4.26 10.10 13.76
CA LEU A 352 -3.91 9.61 12.43
C LEU A 352 -5.02 9.70 11.40
N LEU A 353 -6.24 9.39 11.81
CA LEU A 353 -7.42 9.55 10.96
C LEU A 353 -7.80 11.03 10.80
N GLY A 354 -7.11 11.93 11.52
CA GLY A 354 -7.44 13.35 11.62
C GLY A 354 -8.88 13.55 12.09
N ALA A 355 -9.35 14.79 12.09
CA ALA A 355 -10.76 15.12 12.33
C ALA A 355 -11.76 14.51 11.32
N ARG A 356 -11.36 13.54 10.48
CA ARG A 356 -12.19 12.86 9.47
C ARG A 356 -12.82 11.55 9.96
N ALA A 357 -12.47 11.07 11.15
CA ALA A 357 -13.17 9.96 11.80
C ALA A 357 -14.07 10.43 12.95
N THR A 358 -14.89 11.47 12.73
CA THR A 358 -16.23 11.36 13.31
C THR A 358 -16.95 10.41 12.39
N THR A 359 -17.23 9.19 12.83
CA THR A 359 -18.24 8.36 12.16
C THR A 359 -19.44 9.27 11.92
N LEU A 360 -19.76 9.58 10.65
CA LEU A 360 -20.89 10.43 10.33
C LEU A 360 -22.11 9.79 10.98
N THR A 361 -22.60 10.41 12.05
CA THR A 361 -23.80 9.91 12.73
C THR A 361 -25.02 10.49 12.04
N VAL A 362 -26.15 9.78 12.14
CA VAL A 362 -27.44 10.32 11.67
C VAL A 362 -27.74 11.67 12.33
N GLU A 363 -27.30 11.89 13.56
CA GLU A 363 -27.48 13.15 14.30
C GLU A 363 -26.61 14.28 13.74
N THR A 364 -25.36 14.01 13.36
CA THR A 364 -24.50 14.98 12.67
C THR A 364 -25.13 15.41 11.35
N ILE A 365 -25.62 14.45 10.55
CA ILE A 365 -26.29 14.74 9.27
C ILE A 365 -27.57 15.56 9.48
N GLN A 366 -28.38 15.20 10.48
CA GLN A 366 -29.57 15.97 10.85
C GLN A 366 -29.23 17.41 11.20
N ARG A 367 -28.15 17.63 11.95
CA ARG A 367 -27.70 18.96 12.34
C ARG A 367 -27.24 19.78 11.14
N GLU A 368 -26.37 19.24 10.30
CA GLU A 368 -25.86 19.96 9.12
C GLU A 368 -26.97 20.31 8.13
N VAL A 369 -27.87 19.37 7.85
CA VAL A 369 -29.02 19.64 6.96
C VAL A 369 -29.96 20.67 7.59
N ALA A 370 -30.22 20.60 8.90
CA ALA A 370 -31.02 21.61 9.58
C ALA A 370 -30.38 23.00 9.48
N THR A 371 -29.08 23.12 9.73
CA THR A 371 -28.32 24.37 9.61
C THR A 371 -28.39 24.93 8.18
N TYR A 372 -28.12 24.09 7.18
CA TYR A 372 -28.15 24.49 5.77
C TYR A 372 -29.51 25.06 5.34
N PHE A 373 -30.61 24.44 5.77
CA PHE A 373 -31.96 24.89 5.46
C PHE A 373 -32.54 25.88 6.49
N SER A 374 -31.73 26.36 7.44
CA SER A 374 -32.18 27.28 8.50
C SER A 374 -33.38 26.76 9.32
N LEU A 375 -33.37 25.46 9.63
CA LEU A 375 -34.37 24.77 10.45
C LEU A 375 -33.80 24.38 11.81
N LYS A 376 -34.68 24.10 12.79
CA LYS A 376 -34.27 23.45 14.04
C LYS A 376 -34.29 21.93 13.85
N LEU A 377 -33.43 21.21 14.57
CA LEU A 377 -33.37 19.74 14.50
C LEU A 377 -34.72 19.07 14.84
N VAL A 378 -35.49 19.67 15.75
CA VAL A 378 -36.85 19.22 16.09
C VAL A 378 -37.83 19.28 14.91
N ASP A 379 -37.63 20.18 13.95
CA ASP A 379 -38.48 20.30 12.76
C ASP A 379 -38.25 19.10 11.81
N LEU A 380 -37.03 18.57 11.75
CA LEU A 380 -36.73 17.37 10.97
C LEU A 380 -37.39 16.11 11.54
N LYS A 381 -37.67 16.07 12.85
CA LYS A 381 -38.38 14.96 13.52
C LYS A 381 -39.90 15.16 13.61
N SER A 382 -40.39 16.34 13.21
CA SER A 382 -41.80 16.71 13.29
C SER A 382 -42.72 15.88 12.36
N PRO A 383 -43.99 15.67 12.70
CA PRO A 383 -44.98 15.11 11.75
C PRO A 383 -45.38 16.09 10.64
N ARG A 384 -45.01 17.39 10.73
CA ARG A 384 -45.37 18.43 9.75
C ARG A 384 -44.93 18.04 8.31
N ARG A 385 -45.83 18.27 7.35
CA ARG A 385 -45.70 17.90 5.92
C ARG A 385 -45.47 19.08 4.98
N HIS A 386 -45.38 20.31 5.49
CA HIS A 386 -45.14 21.49 4.66
C HIS A 386 -43.80 21.38 3.92
N ARG A 387 -43.74 21.81 2.64
CA ARG A 387 -42.58 21.61 1.75
C ARG A 387 -41.27 22.10 2.35
N ALA A 388 -41.30 23.25 3.03
CA ALA A 388 -40.14 23.86 3.71
C ALA A 388 -39.49 22.96 4.78
N ILE A 389 -40.21 21.98 5.32
CA ILE A 389 -39.68 21.02 6.32
C ILE A 389 -39.55 19.62 5.70
N ALA A 390 -40.52 19.23 4.87
CA ALA A 390 -40.55 17.91 4.25
C ALA A 390 -39.37 17.69 3.30
N TRP A 391 -38.98 18.70 2.52
CA TRP A 391 -37.84 18.60 1.61
C TRP A 391 -36.50 18.43 2.34
N PRO A 392 -36.10 19.32 3.28
CA PRO A 392 -34.89 19.13 4.08
C PRO A 392 -34.85 17.79 4.81
N ARG A 393 -36.00 17.31 5.31
CA ARG A 393 -36.10 15.99 5.93
C ARG A 393 -35.82 14.84 4.96
N GLN A 394 -36.35 14.91 3.73
CA GLN A 394 -36.08 13.91 2.70
C GLN A 394 -34.61 13.90 2.31
N VAL A 395 -33.99 15.08 2.19
CA VAL A 395 -32.54 15.23 1.97
C VAL A 395 -31.73 14.62 3.10
N ALA A 396 -32.08 14.90 4.36
CA ALA A 396 -31.41 14.31 5.52
C ALA A 396 -31.52 12.77 5.56
N MET A 397 -32.69 12.21 5.22
CA MET A 397 -32.88 10.76 5.12
C MET A 397 -32.03 10.13 4.01
N TYR A 398 -31.97 10.78 2.84
CA TYR A 398 -31.15 10.37 1.72
C TYR A 398 -29.66 10.35 2.07
N LEU A 399 -29.14 11.46 2.62
CA LEU A 399 -27.75 11.57 3.05
C LEU A 399 -27.43 10.57 4.18
N ALA A 400 -28.31 10.42 5.16
CA ALA A 400 -28.11 9.43 6.23
C ALA A 400 -28.05 8.01 5.68
N ARG A 401 -28.91 7.65 4.73
CA ARG A 401 -28.86 6.33 4.07
C ARG A 401 -27.57 6.13 3.27
N LYS A 402 -27.13 7.16 2.53
CA LYS A 402 -25.93 7.10 1.69
C LYS A 402 -24.64 7.03 2.51
N LEU A 403 -24.58 7.72 3.66
CA LEU A 403 -23.31 8.01 4.36
C LEU A 403 -23.10 7.22 5.65
N THR A 404 -24.14 6.62 6.24
CA THR A 404 -24.04 5.96 7.55
C THR A 404 -24.30 4.46 7.51
N GLY A 405 -24.75 3.92 6.37
CA GLY A 405 -25.10 2.50 6.22
C GLY A 405 -26.35 2.03 6.99
N CYS A 406 -26.96 2.90 7.82
CA CYS A 406 -28.13 2.58 8.64
C CYS A 406 -29.29 2.01 7.82
N SER A 407 -30.03 1.07 8.41
CA SER A 407 -31.19 0.43 7.76
C SER A 407 -32.39 1.38 7.65
N TYR A 408 -33.32 1.14 6.72
CA TYR A 408 -34.52 1.98 6.57
C TYR A 408 -35.40 2.03 7.85
N PRO A 409 -35.62 0.93 8.59
CA PRO A 409 -36.34 0.98 9.87
C PRO A 409 -35.62 1.83 10.93
N GLU A 410 -34.30 1.69 11.04
CA GLU A 410 -33.48 2.45 11.99
C GLU A 410 -33.50 3.95 11.70
N LEU A 411 -33.38 4.33 10.43
CA LEU A 411 -33.56 5.73 10.00
C LEU A 411 -34.97 6.23 10.34
N GLY A 412 -36.01 5.43 10.11
CA GLY A 412 -37.38 5.76 10.49
C GLY A 412 -37.51 6.18 11.95
N GLN A 413 -36.92 5.39 12.87
CA GLN A 413 -36.89 5.71 14.30
C GLN A 413 -36.13 7.02 14.58
N ARG A 414 -34.95 7.21 13.97
CA ARG A 414 -34.11 8.41 14.15
C ARG A 414 -34.75 9.70 13.61
N PHE A 415 -35.73 9.61 12.72
CA PHE A 415 -36.47 10.74 12.14
C PHE A 415 -37.89 10.94 12.74
N GLY A 416 -38.06 10.60 14.02
CA GLY A 416 -39.29 10.84 14.76
C GLY A 416 -40.31 9.69 14.68
N GLY A 417 -39.83 8.44 14.63
CA GLY A 417 -40.69 7.25 14.62
C GLY A 417 -41.47 7.05 13.32
N LYS A 418 -40.88 7.43 12.18
CA LYS A 418 -41.51 7.29 10.86
C LYS A 418 -41.41 5.87 10.32
N ASP A 419 -42.41 5.46 9.56
CA ASP A 419 -42.40 4.18 8.86
C ASP A 419 -41.23 4.06 7.88
N HIS A 420 -40.62 2.87 7.82
CA HIS A 420 -39.52 2.55 6.91
C HIS A 420 -39.88 2.85 5.43
N SER A 421 -41.13 2.65 5.04
CA SER A 421 -41.66 2.97 3.70
C SER A 421 -41.55 4.46 3.37
N THR A 422 -41.70 5.35 4.37
CA THR A 422 -41.53 6.80 4.21
C THR A 422 -40.08 7.15 3.91
N VAL A 423 -39.12 6.48 4.55
CA VAL A 423 -37.69 6.67 4.31
C VAL A 423 -37.32 6.18 2.91
N ILE A 424 -37.83 5.03 2.49
CA ILE A 424 -37.61 4.49 1.13
C ILE A 424 -38.14 5.46 0.07
N ALA A 425 -39.37 5.96 0.24
CA ALA A 425 -39.98 6.92 -0.68
C ALA A 425 -39.17 8.23 -0.75
N ALA A 426 -38.68 8.71 0.40
CA ALA A 426 -37.82 9.90 0.48
C ALA A 426 -36.51 9.70 -0.31
N CYS A 427 -35.79 8.60 -0.07
CA CYS A 427 -34.53 8.30 -0.75
C CYS A 427 -34.74 8.22 -2.27
N ARG A 428 -35.74 7.46 -2.75
CA ARG A 428 -36.04 7.34 -4.19
C ARG A 428 -36.33 8.68 -4.84
N LYS A 429 -37.12 9.52 -4.18
CA LYS A 429 -37.48 10.85 -4.68
C LYS A 429 -36.25 11.76 -4.80
N VAL A 430 -35.38 11.77 -3.80
CA VAL A 430 -34.17 12.60 -3.83
C VAL A 430 -33.21 12.10 -4.91
N THR A 431 -33.01 10.78 -5.06
CA THR A 431 -32.21 10.20 -6.14
C THR A 431 -32.69 10.67 -7.52
N GLN A 432 -33.99 10.54 -7.79
CA GLN A 432 -34.56 11.01 -9.06
C GLN A 432 -34.37 12.50 -9.31
N LEU A 433 -34.41 13.33 -8.27
CA LEU A 433 -34.21 14.77 -8.41
C LEU A 433 -32.74 15.14 -8.60
N VAL A 434 -31.80 14.41 -8.01
CA VAL A 434 -30.36 14.62 -8.23
C VAL A 434 -29.98 14.37 -9.70
N ASP A 435 -30.60 13.37 -10.34
CA ASP A 435 -30.33 13.03 -11.74
C ASP A 435 -30.93 14.05 -12.73
N ASN A 436 -32.04 14.69 -12.36
CA ASN A 436 -32.84 15.51 -13.28
C ASN A 436 -32.80 17.02 -13.00
N ASP A 437 -32.32 17.47 -11.84
CA ASP A 437 -32.32 18.88 -11.42
C ASP A 437 -30.93 19.31 -10.93
N LEU A 438 -30.29 20.18 -11.72
CA LEU A 438 -28.95 20.71 -11.43
C LEU A 438 -28.90 21.47 -10.09
N SER A 439 -29.96 22.16 -9.71
CA SER A 439 -30.03 22.93 -8.45
C SER A 439 -30.05 22.00 -7.24
N VAL A 440 -30.80 20.90 -7.34
CA VAL A 440 -30.84 19.84 -6.31
C VAL A 440 -29.49 19.15 -6.21
N ARG A 441 -28.88 18.80 -7.35
CA ARG A 441 -27.55 18.19 -7.38
C ARG A 441 -26.50 19.06 -6.71
N THR A 442 -26.49 20.36 -7.02
CA THR A 442 -25.55 21.33 -6.42
C THR A 442 -25.75 21.43 -4.91
N THR A 443 -27.00 21.42 -4.46
CA THR A 443 -27.36 21.45 -3.03
C THR A 443 -26.86 20.20 -2.30
N ILE A 444 -27.06 19.02 -2.90
CA ILE A 444 -26.60 17.75 -2.33
C ILE A 444 -25.07 17.69 -2.32
N GLU A 445 -24.40 18.07 -3.40
CA GLU A 445 -22.92 18.11 -3.46
C GLU A 445 -22.34 19.08 -2.42
N ALA A 446 -22.98 20.23 -2.19
CA ALA A 446 -22.55 21.18 -1.15
C ALA A 446 -22.67 20.58 0.27
N LEU A 447 -23.79 19.90 0.55
CA LEU A 447 -23.99 19.20 1.83
C LEU A 447 -23.03 18.02 1.99
N GLU A 448 -22.75 17.27 0.93
CA GLU A 448 -21.78 16.17 0.93
C GLU A 448 -20.35 16.66 1.23
N ARG A 449 -19.95 17.81 0.67
CA ARG A 449 -18.67 18.46 0.99
C ARG A 449 -18.61 18.93 2.44
N GLN A 450 -19.68 19.53 2.97
CA GLN A 450 -19.75 19.95 4.38
C GLN A 450 -19.68 18.75 5.34
N LEU A 451 -20.20 17.60 4.92
CA LEU A 451 -20.13 16.33 5.65
C LEU A 451 -18.82 15.57 5.43
N GLY A 452 -17.84 16.15 4.74
CA GLY A 452 -16.47 15.60 4.64
C GLY A 452 -16.23 14.60 3.51
N LEU A 453 -17.13 14.52 2.52
CA LEU A 453 -16.89 13.77 1.28
C LEU A 453 -16.26 14.71 0.25
N HIS A 454 -15.06 14.37 -0.21
CA HIS A 454 -14.37 15.10 -1.28
C HIS A 454 -14.53 14.39 -2.61
#